data_AF-A0A7V2LUR5-F1
#
_entry.id   AF-A0A7V2LUR5-F1
#
_cell.length_a   1.000
_cell.length_b   1.000
_cell.length_c   1.000
_cell.angle_alpha   90.00
_cell.angle_beta   90.00
_cell.angle_gamma   90.00
#
_symmetry.space_group_name_H-M   'P 1'
#
loop_
_entity.id
_entity.type
_entity.pdbx_description
1 polymer ?
#
loop_
_entity_poly.entity_id
_entity_poly.type
_entity_poly.pdbx_seq_one_letter_code
_entity_poly.pdbx_strand_id
1 'polypeptide(L)'
;MSAPLCALNALEVGEPLFGTAPHEKAWLFLEHTGPWGARALEESDLPEVVKGRLLRLRRETGARVSFIRRAQDTPPPWRLMLWRADPQGGRCARWALPDLEALLHLPLEDWLRGTRPLPAEALCSNPLYLVCVNARRDACCGRFGPLLYRALQRLRPDAVWMSTHIGGHRFAPNLMVLSHGLAYGRVRSAEDAAAIVQATEQSQVHLGLLGGRLALPRPAQAAEHFLRQRTGARAVDAFRLAWLRESPEHHWEAAFLGPEEQAYRVTLRREKSPLQRPTSCGAPAKPMRFYRLQAIETHPVRRYRAAGGVIVGPEGKVLVLLRPSRREVRLPKGHIEPGEEPWVAARREIAEEAGLSPEDMHPLADLGVKPVGFLYEGALVWRHEHYFLVQWQSGSLIPGETQFLPLWLPWAQAEAALTYPAEKAWLRRAREAYQRLQEEPQG
;
A
#
# COMPACT_ATOMS: atom_id res chain seq x y z
N MET A 1 -27.84 24.68 -21.82
CA MET A 1 -28.01 23.82 -20.62
C MET A 1 -26.63 23.36 -20.17
N SER A 2 -26.23 23.59 -18.91
CA SER A 2 -24.95 23.09 -18.39
C SER A 2 -24.96 21.55 -18.38
N ALA A 3 -23.85 20.92 -18.77
CA ALA A 3 -23.73 19.46 -18.73
C ALA A 3 -24.08 18.91 -17.33
N PRO A 4 -24.78 17.77 -17.23
CA PRO A 4 -25.19 17.20 -15.95
C PRO A 4 -23.97 16.88 -15.08
N LEU A 5 -24.05 17.28 -13.80
CA LEU A 5 -22.97 17.10 -12.84
C LEU A 5 -22.92 15.64 -12.37
N CYS A 6 -21.78 14.98 -12.58
CA CYS A 6 -21.63 13.56 -12.24
C CYS A 6 -21.81 13.28 -10.75
N ALA A 7 -21.44 14.21 -9.87
CA ALA A 7 -21.61 14.07 -8.42
C ALA A 7 -23.07 14.16 -7.95
N LEU A 8 -23.92 14.92 -8.67
CA LEU A 8 -25.35 14.97 -8.38
C LEU A 8 -26.04 13.71 -8.88
N ASN A 9 -25.72 13.26 -10.10
CA ASN A 9 -26.24 12.01 -10.65
C ASN A 9 -25.87 10.80 -9.78
N ALA A 10 -24.61 10.71 -9.34
CA ALA A 10 -24.16 9.62 -8.47
C ALA A 10 -24.87 9.63 -7.10
N LEU A 11 -25.31 10.79 -6.61
CA LEU A 11 -26.11 10.88 -5.39
C LEU A 11 -27.56 10.44 -5.64
N GLU A 12 -28.16 10.92 -6.72
CA GLU A 12 -29.53 10.63 -7.12
C GLU A 12 -29.77 9.12 -7.32
N VAL A 13 -28.84 8.43 -7.98
CA VAL A 13 -28.93 6.97 -8.18
C VAL A 13 -28.49 6.16 -6.96
N GLY A 14 -28.17 6.81 -5.83
CA GLY A 14 -27.76 6.13 -4.59
C GLY A 14 -26.46 5.33 -4.73
N GLU A 15 -25.49 5.78 -5.54
CA GLU A 15 -24.26 5.02 -5.76
C GLU A 15 -23.53 4.76 -4.43
N PRO A 16 -23.16 3.51 -4.09
CA PRO A 16 -22.40 3.24 -2.88
C PRO A 16 -21.03 3.93 -2.90
N LEU A 17 -20.64 4.47 -1.75
CA LEU A 17 -19.37 5.17 -1.61
C LEU A 17 -18.20 4.22 -1.28
N PHE A 18 -18.45 3.12 -0.57
CA PHE A 18 -17.42 2.17 -0.19
C PHE A 18 -16.72 1.53 -1.40
N GLY A 19 -15.42 1.27 -1.28
CA GLY A 19 -14.65 0.66 -2.36
C GLY A 19 -14.38 1.59 -3.54
N THR A 20 -14.48 2.91 -3.32
CA THR A 20 -14.31 3.90 -4.39
C THR A 20 -13.06 4.77 -4.24
N ALA A 21 -12.35 4.66 -3.11
CA ALA A 21 -11.08 5.35 -2.96
C ALA A 21 -10.11 4.93 -4.08
N PRO A 22 -9.25 5.85 -4.56
CA PRO A 22 -8.09 5.47 -5.36
C PRO A 22 -7.30 4.37 -4.64
N HIS A 23 -6.72 3.44 -5.41
CA HIS A 23 -5.80 2.45 -4.86
C HIS A 23 -4.41 2.80 -5.37
N GLU A 24 -3.57 3.28 -4.47
CA GLU A 24 -2.25 3.82 -4.77
C GLU A 24 -1.26 3.23 -3.78
N LYS A 25 -0.06 2.87 -4.24
CA LYS A 25 1.01 2.40 -3.36
C LYS A 25 1.86 3.55 -2.84
N ALA A 26 1.99 4.61 -3.63
CA ALA A 26 2.74 5.80 -3.29
C ALA A 26 2.21 7.01 -4.09
N TRP A 27 2.33 8.19 -3.50
CA TRP A 27 1.82 9.44 -4.06
C TRP A 27 2.70 10.62 -3.63
N LEU A 28 3.19 11.37 -4.61
CA LEU A 28 3.97 12.59 -4.43
C LEU A 28 3.08 13.83 -4.66
N PHE A 29 3.17 14.81 -3.78
CA PHE A 29 2.49 16.09 -3.86
C PHE A 29 3.52 17.20 -3.82
N LEU A 30 3.57 18.01 -4.88
CA LEU A 30 4.47 19.16 -4.96
C LEU A 30 3.65 20.45 -4.89
N GLU A 31 4.09 21.40 -4.08
CA GLU A 31 3.50 22.73 -4.08
C GLU A 31 3.71 23.41 -5.44
N HIS A 32 2.61 23.86 -6.05
CA HIS A 32 2.62 24.57 -7.31
C HIS A 32 1.46 25.56 -7.34
N THR A 33 1.79 26.85 -7.29
CA THR A 33 0.82 27.95 -7.18
C THR A 33 0.30 28.45 -8.53
N GLY A 34 0.96 28.07 -9.63
CA GLY A 34 0.58 28.42 -11.00
C GLY A 34 -0.75 27.80 -11.46
N PRO A 35 -1.12 28.02 -12.73
CA PRO A 35 -2.36 27.49 -13.29
C PRO A 35 -2.33 25.97 -13.38
N TRP A 36 -3.46 25.32 -13.09
CA TRP A 36 -3.60 23.87 -13.19
C TRP A 36 -4.44 23.47 -14.40
N GLY A 37 -3.80 22.75 -15.31
CA GLY A 37 -4.45 22.10 -16.44
C GLY A 37 -5.26 20.85 -16.07
N ALA A 38 -5.89 20.23 -17.07
CA ALA A 38 -6.60 18.96 -16.90
C ALA A 38 -5.63 17.78 -16.72
N ARG A 39 -4.42 17.89 -17.31
CA ARG A 39 -3.26 17.05 -17.03
C ARG A 39 -2.19 17.92 -16.37
N ALA A 40 -2.38 18.18 -15.08
CA ALA A 40 -1.71 19.28 -14.39
C ALA A 40 -0.18 19.22 -14.50
N LEU A 41 0.44 18.04 -14.36
CA LEU A 41 1.90 17.90 -14.45
C LEU A 41 2.42 18.23 -15.86
N GLU A 42 1.79 17.64 -16.88
CA GLU A 42 2.15 17.82 -18.29
C GLU A 42 1.93 19.26 -18.77
N GLU A 43 0.87 19.90 -18.29
CA GLU A 43 0.44 21.25 -18.67
C GLU A 43 0.99 22.34 -17.73
N SER A 44 1.94 21.99 -16.85
CA SER A 44 2.55 22.94 -15.92
C SER A 44 3.62 23.82 -16.55
N ASP A 45 3.83 24.97 -15.93
CA ASP A 45 4.94 25.91 -16.18
C ASP A 45 6.20 25.59 -15.35
N LEU A 46 6.30 24.37 -14.78
CA LEU A 46 7.51 23.92 -14.10
C LEU A 46 8.72 23.94 -15.06
N PRO A 47 9.94 24.25 -14.56
CA PRO A 47 11.17 24.09 -15.33
C PRO A 47 11.26 22.70 -15.95
N GLU A 48 11.68 22.61 -17.21
CA GLU A 48 11.62 21.35 -17.97
C GLU A 48 12.46 20.22 -17.33
N VAL A 49 13.56 20.56 -16.66
CA VAL A 49 14.35 19.59 -15.90
C VAL A 49 13.56 18.97 -14.74
N VAL A 50 12.80 19.77 -14.00
CA VAL A 50 11.96 19.33 -12.88
C VAL A 50 10.76 18.54 -13.39
N LYS A 51 10.09 19.04 -14.43
CA LYS A 51 8.97 18.34 -15.07
C LYS A 51 9.40 16.96 -15.60
N GLY A 52 10.53 16.91 -16.30
CA GLY A 52 11.14 15.68 -16.80
C GLY A 52 11.47 14.68 -15.69
N ARG A 53 12.02 15.16 -14.55
CA ARG A 53 12.27 14.34 -13.35
C ARG A 53 10.98 13.72 -12.81
N LEU A 54 9.91 14.51 -12.62
CA LEU A 54 8.64 14.02 -12.08
C LEU A 54 7.94 13.02 -13.02
N LEU A 55 8.00 13.26 -14.33
CA LEU A 55 7.46 12.34 -15.34
C LEU A 55 8.19 11.00 -15.35
N ARG A 56 9.52 11.03 -15.27
CA ARG A 56 10.37 9.84 -15.16
C ARG A 56 10.01 9.04 -13.90
N LEU A 57 9.93 9.73 -12.77
CA LEU A 57 9.64 9.13 -11.47
C LEU A 57 8.25 8.47 -11.46
N ARG A 58 7.23 9.09 -12.06
CA ARG A 58 5.92 8.47 -12.26
C ARG A 58 6.00 7.18 -13.08
N ARG A 59 6.76 7.19 -14.19
CA ARG A 59 6.94 6.02 -15.07
C ARG A 59 7.64 4.86 -14.36
N GLU A 60 8.67 5.17 -13.58
CA GLU A 60 9.57 4.16 -13.01
C GLU A 60 9.05 3.56 -11.71
N THR A 61 8.37 4.36 -10.88
CA THR A 61 7.85 3.92 -9.58
C THR A 61 6.36 3.53 -9.62
N GLY A 62 5.63 4.01 -10.62
CA GLY A 62 4.17 3.93 -10.67
C GLY A 62 3.48 4.85 -9.66
N ALA A 63 4.23 5.69 -8.93
CA ALA A 63 3.65 6.63 -7.99
C ALA A 63 2.87 7.73 -8.71
N ARG A 64 1.77 8.16 -8.10
CA ARG A 64 1.01 9.29 -8.61
C ARG A 64 1.71 10.59 -8.23
N VAL A 65 1.69 11.57 -9.14
CA VAL A 65 2.19 12.93 -8.89
C VAL A 65 1.01 13.88 -8.94
N SER A 66 0.89 14.76 -7.96
CA SER A 66 -0.15 15.79 -7.90
C SER A 66 0.44 17.10 -7.41
N PHE A 67 -0.29 18.17 -7.65
CA PHE A 67 0.09 19.48 -7.15
C PHE A 67 -0.84 19.93 -6.06
N ILE A 68 -0.28 20.67 -5.13
CA ILE A 68 -1.00 21.25 -4.01
C ILE A 68 -0.72 22.75 -3.92
N ARG A 69 -1.62 23.50 -3.29
CA ARG A 69 -1.37 24.89 -2.93
C ARG A 69 -2.24 25.30 -1.75
N ARG A 70 -1.82 26.35 -1.03
CA ARG A 70 -2.64 27.08 -0.07
C ARG A 70 -3.00 28.45 -0.63
N ALA A 71 -4.12 29.00 -0.16
CA ALA A 71 -4.60 30.31 -0.64
C ALA A 71 -3.75 31.49 -0.15
N GLN A 72 -3.00 31.33 0.94
CA GLN A 72 -2.29 32.41 1.65
C GLN A 72 -0.76 32.30 1.53
N ASP A 73 -0.25 31.27 0.85
CA ASP A 73 1.18 30.96 0.82
C ASP A 73 1.74 31.31 -0.56
N THR A 74 2.76 32.16 -0.60
CA THR A 74 3.57 32.38 -1.81
C THR A 74 4.95 31.78 -1.51
N PRO A 75 5.34 30.66 -2.15
CA PRO A 75 6.66 30.06 -1.93
C PRO A 75 7.79 30.99 -2.42
N PRO A 76 9.04 30.85 -1.93
CA PRO A 76 9.57 29.79 -1.06
C PRO A 76 9.33 29.95 0.47
N PRO A 77 9.56 28.89 1.28
CA PRO A 77 9.98 27.56 0.85
C PRO A 77 8.84 26.77 0.20
N TRP A 78 9.18 26.01 -0.85
CA TRP A 78 8.25 25.10 -1.52
C TRP A 78 8.00 23.87 -0.67
N ARG A 79 6.78 23.32 -0.67
CA ARG A 79 6.48 22.10 0.08
C ARG A 79 6.41 20.87 -0.82
N LEU A 80 7.10 19.82 -0.39
CA LEU A 80 6.98 18.48 -0.93
C LEU A 80 6.31 17.60 0.12
N MET A 81 5.31 16.83 -0.28
CA MET A 81 4.73 15.78 0.56
C MET A 81 4.75 14.46 -0.19
N LEU A 82 4.97 13.38 0.54
CA LEU A 82 4.94 12.04 0.02
C LEU A 82 4.06 11.21 0.93
N TRP A 83 3.15 10.46 0.35
CA TRP A 83 2.44 9.39 1.03
C TRP A 83 2.81 8.04 0.43
N ARG A 84 3.01 7.05 1.29
CA ARG A 84 3.32 5.68 0.88
C ARG A 84 2.55 4.69 1.74
N ALA A 85 2.00 3.66 1.10
CA ALA A 85 1.37 2.54 1.77
C ALA A 85 2.40 1.74 2.59
N ASP A 86 2.01 1.35 3.80
CA ASP A 86 2.77 0.46 4.68
C ASP A 86 1.81 -0.56 5.33
N PRO A 87 2.32 -1.57 6.07
CA PRO A 87 1.48 -2.56 6.74
C PRO A 87 0.50 -1.98 7.80
N GLN A 88 0.67 -0.73 8.22
CA GLN A 88 -0.19 -0.04 9.18
C GLN A 88 -1.21 0.89 8.52
N GLY A 89 -1.26 0.94 7.18
CA GLY A 89 -2.23 1.74 6.42
C GLY A 89 -1.63 2.96 5.70
N GLY A 90 -0.35 3.23 5.90
CA GLY A 90 0.42 4.24 5.20
C GLY A 90 1.18 5.21 6.11
N ARG A 91 2.12 5.93 5.52
CA ARG A 91 2.90 7.01 6.14
C ARG A 91 2.97 8.21 5.22
N CYS A 92 2.95 9.38 5.84
CA CYS A 92 3.16 10.66 5.19
C CYS A 92 4.51 11.22 5.64
N ALA A 93 5.25 11.82 4.71
CA ALA A 93 6.42 12.65 5.01
C ALA A 93 6.30 13.99 4.27
N ARG A 94 6.94 15.02 4.81
CA ARG A 94 6.94 16.38 4.25
C ARG A 94 8.32 17.02 4.35
N TRP A 95 8.65 17.85 3.37
CA TRP A 95 9.88 18.63 3.31
C TRP A 95 9.58 20.06 2.87
N ALA A 96 10.41 20.99 3.35
CA ALA A 96 10.54 22.33 2.81
C ALA A 96 11.74 22.34 1.86
N LEU A 97 11.54 22.84 0.65
CA LEU A 97 12.56 22.94 -0.37
C LEU A 97 12.91 24.42 -0.59
N PRO A 98 14.20 24.77 -0.63
CA PRO A 98 14.63 26.15 -0.89
C PRO A 98 14.23 26.60 -2.31
N ASP A 99 14.30 25.67 -3.26
CA ASP A 99 13.95 25.83 -4.66
C ASP A 99 13.42 24.50 -5.23
N LEU A 100 13.00 24.51 -6.49
CA LEU A 100 12.50 23.32 -7.16
C LEU A 100 13.62 22.38 -7.65
N GLU A 101 14.84 22.86 -7.82
CA GLU A 101 15.98 22.05 -8.26
C GLU A 101 16.46 21.10 -7.16
N ALA A 102 16.22 21.42 -5.89
CA ALA A 102 16.42 20.52 -4.76
C ALA A 102 15.76 19.14 -4.96
N LEU A 103 14.66 19.05 -5.73
CA LEU A 103 14.00 17.77 -6.07
C LEU A 103 14.91 16.80 -6.85
N LEU A 104 15.89 17.32 -7.59
CA LEU A 104 16.81 16.52 -8.41
C LEU A 104 17.78 15.71 -7.55
N HIS A 105 18.03 16.15 -6.32
CA HIS A 105 19.01 15.55 -5.41
C HIS A 105 18.38 14.63 -4.35
N LEU A 106 17.06 14.60 -4.25
CA LEU A 106 16.35 13.76 -3.30
C LEU A 106 16.23 12.30 -3.83
N PRO A 107 16.41 11.28 -2.97
CA PRO A 107 16.28 9.86 -3.32
C PRO A 107 14.80 9.45 -3.40
N LEU A 108 14.01 10.18 -4.19
CA LEU A 108 12.56 10.02 -4.26
C LEU A 108 12.16 8.64 -4.78
N GLU A 109 12.90 8.08 -5.73
CA GLU A 109 12.67 6.72 -6.24
C GLU A 109 12.71 5.70 -5.11
N ASP A 110 13.71 5.79 -4.24
CA ASP A 110 13.89 4.85 -3.13
C ASP A 110 12.79 4.96 -2.09
N TRP A 111 12.37 6.20 -1.77
CA TRP A 111 11.28 6.43 -0.83
C TRP A 111 9.93 5.96 -1.38
N LEU A 112 9.66 6.19 -2.66
CA LEU A 112 8.40 5.80 -3.31
C LEU A 112 8.31 4.29 -3.54
N ARG A 113 9.40 3.64 -3.93
CA ARG A 113 9.48 2.17 -4.00
C ARG A 113 9.49 1.54 -2.63
N GLY A 114 10.09 2.24 -1.67
CA GLY A 114 10.27 1.75 -0.32
C GLY A 114 11.49 0.91 -0.05
N THR A 115 12.48 1.01 -0.93
CA THR A 115 13.81 0.42 -0.75
C THR A 115 14.58 1.14 0.35
N ARG A 116 14.21 2.39 0.66
CA ARG A 116 14.73 3.19 1.78
C ARG A 116 13.59 3.66 2.70
N PRO A 117 13.75 3.62 4.04
CA PRO A 117 12.76 4.20 4.94
C PRO A 117 12.67 5.72 4.78
N LEU A 118 11.50 6.27 5.08
CA LEU A 118 11.32 7.72 5.15
C LEU A 118 12.07 8.25 6.39
N PRO A 119 12.75 9.40 6.30
CA PRO A 119 13.42 10.02 7.45
C PRO A 119 12.41 10.35 8.55
N ALA A 120 12.76 10.07 9.81
CA ALA A 120 11.85 10.20 10.95
C ALA A 120 11.42 11.65 11.17
N GLU A 121 12.36 12.59 11.02
CA GLU A 121 12.19 14.04 11.12
C GLU A 121 11.26 14.61 10.03
N ALA A 122 11.09 13.91 8.92
CA ALA A 122 10.21 14.31 7.83
C ALA A 122 8.78 13.79 8.01
N LEU A 123 8.53 12.84 8.92
CA LEU A 123 7.21 12.22 9.08
C LEU A 123 6.16 13.24 9.52
N CYS A 124 4.98 13.15 8.90
CA CYS A 124 3.84 14.00 9.23
C CYS A 124 3.28 13.60 10.61
N SER A 125 3.47 14.44 11.61
CA SER A 125 2.93 14.24 12.97
C SER A 125 1.45 14.62 13.09
N ASN A 126 0.99 15.58 12.29
CA ASN A 126 -0.39 16.05 12.27
C ASN A 126 -1.11 15.60 10.99
N PRO A 127 -2.45 15.40 11.05
CA PRO A 127 -3.24 15.11 9.86
C PRO A 127 -3.12 16.21 8.81
N LEU A 128 -3.08 15.80 7.54
CA LEU A 128 -3.11 16.70 6.39
C LEU A 128 -4.35 16.39 5.55
N TYR A 129 -5.06 17.46 5.16
CA TYR A 129 -6.34 17.38 4.48
C TYR A 129 -6.20 17.93 3.06
N LEU A 130 -6.37 17.08 2.05
CA LEU A 130 -6.29 17.48 0.64
C LEU A 130 -7.69 17.53 0.03
N VAL A 131 -8.05 18.67 -0.55
CA VAL A 131 -9.33 18.89 -1.23
C VAL A 131 -9.07 19.13 -2.71
N CYS A 132 -9.65 18.29 -3.57
CA CYS A 132 -9.53 18.50 -5.01
C CYS A 132 -10.39 19.67 -5.47
N VAL A 133 -9.76 20.66 -6.10
CA VAL A 133 -10.43 21.86 -6.64
C VAL A 133 -10.21 22.04 -8.15
N ASN A 134 -9.62 21.06 -8.83
CA ASN A 134 -9.28 21.17 -10.25
C ASN A 134 -10.52 21.16 -11.17
N ALA A 135 -11.02 22.35 -11.47
CA ALA A 135 -12.16 22.59 -12.35
C ALA A 135 -11.89 22.21 -13.82
N ARG A 136 -10.62 22.28 -14.26
CA ARG A 136 -10.22 21.89 -15.63
C ARG A 136 -10.31 20.38 -15.84
N ARG A 137 -10.13 19.59 -14.77
CA ARG A 137 -10.31 18.14 -14.82
C ARG A 137 -11.76 17.70 -14.77
N ASP A 138 -12.54 18.25 -13.83
CA ASP A 138 -13.96 17.92 -13.70
C ASP A 138 -14.72 19.07 -13.00
N ALA A 139 -15.87 19.44 -13.57
CA ALA A 139 -16.70 20.55 -13.08
C ALA A 139 -17.17 20.35 -11.63
N CYS A 140 -17.40 19.11 -11.18
CA CYS A 140 -17.81 18.84 -9.80
C CYS A 140 -16.70 19.17 -8.80
N CYS A 141 -15.43 18.92 -9.16
CA CYS A 141 -14.29 19.31 -8.33
C CYS A 141 -14.18 20.83 -8.19
N GLY A 142 -14.32 21.56 -9.31
CA GLY A 142 -14.31 23.02 -9.31
C GLY A 142 -15.49 23.66 -8.58
N ARG A 143 -16.67 23.04 -8.65
CA ARG A 143 -17.90 23.59 -8.04
C ARG A 143 -17.98 23.33 -6.53
N PHE A 144 -17.72 22.11 -6.10
CA PHE A 144 -17.94 21.71 -4.70
C PHE A 144 -16.67 21.75 -3.85
N GLY A 145 -15.50 21.51 -4.45
CA GLY A 145 -14.21 21.46 -3.75
C GLY A 145 -13.86 22.75 -3.00
N PRO A 146 -13.93 23.95 -3.65
CA PRO A 146 -13.62 25.20 -2.97
C PRO A 146 -14.47 25.50 -1.74
N LEU A 147 -15.73 25.05 -1.73
CA LEU A 147 -16.62 25.21 -0.57
C LEU A 147 -16.13 24.36 0.61
N LEU A 148 -15.78 23.10 0.35
CA LEU A 148 -15.20 22.22 1.36
C LEU A 148 -13.85 22.73 1.87
N TYR A 149 -12.97 23.21 0.98
CA TYR A 149 -11.69 23.80 1.36
C TYR A 149 -11.89 24.96 2.34
N ARG A 150 -12.79 25.90 2.07
CA ARG A 150 -13.09 27.03 2.97
C ARG A 150 -13.67 26.58 4.32
N ALA A 151 -14.51 25.54 4.32
CA ALA A 151 -15.03 24.97 5.56
C ALA A 151 -13.91 24.37 6.42
N LEU A 152 -13.04 23.56 5.82
CA LEU A 152 -11.89 22.96 6.51
C LEU A 152 -10.84 24.00 6.93
N GLN A 153 -10.61 25.04 6.14
CA GLN A 153 -9.66 26.11 6.48
C GLN A 153 -10.05 26.83 7.77
N ARG A 154 -11.35 26.97 8.07
CA ARG A 154 -11.84 27.53 9.35
C ARG A 154 -11.59 26.58 10.53
N LEU A 155 -11.55 25.28 10.29
CA LEU A 155 -11.33 24.27 11.32
C LEU A 155 -9.83 24.04 11.58
N ARG A 156 -9.04 23.93 10.52
CA ARG A 156 -7.61 23.58 10.57
C ARG A 156 -6.81 24.41 9.55
N PRO A 157 -6.56 25.70 9.81
CA PRO A 157 -5.96 26.60 8.82
C PRO A 157 -4.60 26.11 8.29
N ASP A 158 -3.81 25.42 9.12
CA ASP A 158 -2.46 25.01 8.76
C ASP A 158 -2.30 23.62 8.13
N ALA A 159 -3.39 22.84 8.11
CA ALA A 159 -3.36 21.44 7.68
C ALA A 159 -4.05 21.18 6.34
N VAL A 160 -4.71 22.20 5.77
CA VAL A 160 -5.62 22.03 4.64
C VAL A 160 -5.01 22.56 3.36
N TRP A 161 -5.09 21.75 2.31
CA TRP A 161 -4.51 22.04 1.01
C TRP A 161 -5.53 21.87 -0.10
N MET A 162 -5.50 22.80 -1.05
CA MET A 162 -6.09 22.53 -2.36
C MET A 162 -5.17 21.58 -3.11
N SER A 163 -5.75 20.68 -3.89
CA SER A 163 -5.02 19.74 -4.73
C SER A 163 -5.53 19.75 -6.17
N THR A 164 -4.65 19.38 -7.09
CA THR A 164 -5.05 18.88 -8.41
C THR A 164 -5.82 17.57 -8.25
N HIS A 165 -6.26 16.99 -9.37
CA HIS A 165 -7.22 15.91 -9.33
C HIS A 165 -6.70 14.67 -8.57
N ILE A 166 -7.41 14.27 -7.52
CA ILE A 166 -7.11 13.09 -6.70
C ILE A 166 -8.00 11.86 -6.99
N GLY A 167 -8.90 11.95 -7.96
CA GLY A 167 -9.91 10.90 -8.21
C GLY A 167 -11.23 11.20 -7.49
N GLY A 168 -12.24 10.36 -7.70
CA GLY A 168 -13.51 10.44 -6.95
C GLY A 168 -14.37 11.69 -7.23
N HIS A 169 -14.23 12.35 -8.39
CA HIS A 169 -15.05 13.53 -8.74
C HIS A 169 -16.57 13.22 -8.79
N ARG A 170 -16.93 11.97 -9.09
CA ARG A 170 -18.29 11.41 -8.96
C ARG A 170 -18.86 11.47 -7.54
N PHE A 171 -18.01 11.63 -6.54
CA PHE A 171 -18.40 11.76 -5.15
C PHE A 171 -17.94 13.10 -4.59
N ALA A 172 -17.81 14.12 -5.45
CA ALA A 172 -17.40 15.44 -5.02
C ALA A 172 -18.42 16.07 -4.03
N PRO A 173 -17.94 16.91 -3.10
CA PRO A 173 -16.52 17.20 -2.87
C PRO A 173 -15.83 16.02 -2.17
N ASN A 174 -14.60 15.76 -2.60
CA ASN A 174 -13.77 14.70 -2.04
C ASN A 174 -12.69 15.29 -1.13
N LEU A 175 -12.36 14.54 -0.09
CA LEU A 175 -11.37 14.88 0.90
C LEU A 175 -10.45 13.68 1.10
N MET A 176 -9.15 13.90 1.05
CA MET A 176 -8.16 12.92 1.43
C MET A 176 -7.50 13.32 2.74
N VAL A 177 -7.48 12.41 3.71
CA VAL A 177 -6.72 12.55 4.94
C VAL A 177 -5.41 11.79 4.75
N LEU A 178 -4.36 12.53 4.40
CA LEU A 178 -3.11 11.94 3.90
C LEU A 178 -2.36 11.15 4.98
N SER A 179 -2.35 11.63 6.23
CA SER A 179 -1.66 10.96 7.34
C SER A 179 -2.10 9.51 7.54
N HIS A 180 -3.39 9.23 7.31
CA HIS A 180 -4.00 7.91 7.48
C HIS A 180 -4.30 7.20 6.14
N GLY A 181 -4.01 7.85 5.01
CA GLY A 181 -4.33 7.33 3.69
C GLY A 181 -5.82 7.06 3.46
N LEU A 182 -6.70 7.92 3.99
CA LEU A 182 -8.16 7.77 3.89
C LEU A 182 -8.73 8.70 2.83
N ALA A 183 -9.71 8.23 2.06
CA ALA A 183 -10.46 9.05 1.12
C ALA A 183 -11.94 9.09 1.47
N TYR A 184 -12.47 10.31 1.55
CA TYR A 184 -13.86 10.63 1.81
C TYR A 184 -14.49 11.26 0.57
N GLY A 185 -15.79 11.04 0.42
CA GLY A 185 -16.60 11.67 -0.62
C GLY A 185 -17.91 12.17 -0.04
N ARG A 186 -18.59 13.03 -0.80
CA ARG A 186 -19.88 13.64 -0.44
C ARG A 186 -19.83 14.49 0.84
N VAL A 187 -18.68 15.11 1.13
CA VAL A 187 -18.50 15.98 2.31
C VAL A 187 -19.11 17.35 2.04
N ARG A 188 -20.45 17.43 2.05
CA ARG A 188 -21.18 18.56 1.45
C ARG A 188 -21.49 19.68 2.42
N SER A 189 -21.37 19.43 3.72
CA SER A 189 -21.65 20.41 4.77
C SER A 189 -20.42 20.72 5.62
N ALA A 190 -20.48 21.81 6.39
CA ALA A 190 -19.43 22.14 7.36
C ALA A 190 -19.43 21.15 8.54
N GLU A 191 -20.60 20.63 8.87
CA GLU A 191 -20.83 19.60 9.88
C GLU A 191 -20.16 18.28 9.48
N ASP A 192 -20.31 17.84 8.21
CA ASP A 192 -19.62 16.67 7.67
C ASP A 192 -18.09 16.83 7.79
N ALA A 193 -17.59 18.02 7.43
CA ALA A 193 -16.17 18.33 7.51
C ALA A 193 -15.66 18.30 8.97
N ALA A 194 -16.41 18.90 9.89
CA ALA A 194 -16.10 18.89 11.32
C ALA A 194 -16.09 17.47 11.90
N ALA A 195 -17.08 16.64 11.55
CA ALA A 195 -17.17 15.25 11.99
C ALA A 195 -15.98 14.41 11.50
N ILE A 196 -15.52 14.63 10.25
CA ILE A 196 -14.31 13.95 9.75
C ILE A 196 -13.05 14.44 10.47
N VAL A 197 -12.91 15.75 10.71
CA VAL A 197 -11.76 16.32 11.45
C VAL A 197 -11.70 15.73 12.86
N GLN A 198 -12.81 15.76 13.59
CA GLN A 198 -12.90 15.20 14.94
C GLN A 198 -12.55 13.70 14.96
N ALA A 199 -13.15 12.90 14.06
CA ALA A 199 -12.83 11.48 13.97
C ALA A 199 -11.34 11.25 13.67
N THR A 200 -10.78 12.04 12.75
CA THR A 200 -9.36 11.92 12.36
C THR A 200 -8.42 12.15 13.54
N GLU A 201 -8.72 13.13 14.39
CA GLU A 201 -7.90 13.46 15.57
C GLU A 201 -8.00 12.44 16.69
N GLN A 202 -9.10 11.71 16.71
CA GLN A 202 -9.29 10.57 17.60
C GLN A 202 -8.73 9.27 17.01
N SER A 203 -8.00 9.35 15.88
CA SER A 203 -7.53 8.19 15.11
C SER A 203 -8.68 7.22 14.77
N GLN A 204 -9.83 7.78 14.39
CA GLN A 204 -11.04 7.08 13.98
C GLN A 204 -11.46 7.41 12.56
N VAL A 205 -12.31 6.55 11.98
CA VAL A 205 -12.92 6.75 10.67
C VAL A 205 -14.37 7.22 10.79
N HIS A 206 -14.74 8.21 9.99
CA HIS A 206 -16.14 8.56 9.75
C HIS A 206 -16.75 7.65 8.67
N LEU A 207 -17.25 6.47 9.06
CA LEU A 207 -17.69 5.41 8.12
C LEU A 207 -18.72 5.85 7.08
N GLY A 208 -19.67 6.73 7.45
CA GLY A 208 -20.77 7.14 6.55
C GLY A 208 -20.32 7.90 5.31
N LEU A 209 -19.13 8.51 5.35
CA LEU A 209 -18.55 9.28 4.24
C LEU A 209 -17.24 8.66 3.73
N LEU A 210 -16.85 7.50 4.27
CA LEU A 210 -15.59 6.85 3.92
C LEU A 210 -15.74 6.11 2.57
N GLY A 211 -14.95 6.52 1.59
CA GLY A 211 -14.81 5.81 0.32
C GLY A 211 -13.88 4.61 0.40
N GLY A 212 -12.89 4.66 1.31
CA GLY A 212 -11.94 3.59 1.57
C GLY A 212 -10.54 4.11 1.86
N ARG A 213 -9.56 3.20 1.83
CA ARG A 213 -8.14 3.47 2.03
C ARG A 213 -7.36 3.42 0.74
N LEU A 214 -6.39 4.32 0.61
CA LEU A 214 -5.46 4.36 -0.52
C LEU A 214 -4.65 3.07 -0.64
N ALA A 215 -4.20 2.52 0.49
CA ALA A 215 -3.36 1.32 0.55
C ALA A 215 -4.11 0.02 0.23
N LEU A 216 -5.45 0.04 0.17
CA LEU A 216 -6.25 -1.15 -0.05
C LEU A 216 -6.80 -1.20 -1.48
N PRO A 217 -6.75 -2.36 -2.15
CA PRO A 217 -7.53 -2.58 -3.36
C PRO A 217 -9.03 -2.39 -3.11
N ARG A 218 -9.79 -2.01 -4.14
CA ARG A 218 -11.24 -1.72 -4.03
C ARG A 218 -12.07 -2.85 -3.40
N PRO A 219 -11.88 -4.15 -3.70
CA PRO A 219 -12.59 -5.22 -3.01
C PRO A 219 -12.30 -5.24 -1.49
N ALA A 220 -11.04 -5.03 -1.10
CA ALA A 220 -10.65 -4.99 0.31
C ALA A 220 -11.23 -3.76 1.03
N GLN A 221 -11.28 -2.60 0.38
CA GLN A 221 -11.96 -1.41 0.91
C GLN A 221 -13.45 -1.68 1.16
N ALA A 222 -14.14 -2.36 0.25
CA ALA A 222 -15.54 -2.74 0.43
C ALA A 222 -15.72 -3.76 1.56
N ALA A 223 -14.82 -4.75 1.64
CA ALA A 223 -14.83 -5.74 2.71
C ALA A 223 -14.64 -5.08 4.09
N GLU A 224 -13.68 -4.16 4.20
CA GLU A 224 -13.45 -3.38 5.41
C GLU A 224 -14.69 -2.55 5.80
N HIS A 225 -15.38 -1.95 4.82
CA HIS A 225 -16.61 -1.21 5.08
C HIS A 225 -17.69 -2.09 5.73
N PHE A 226 -17.99 -3.25 5.16
CA PHE A 226 -18.97 -4.17 5.71
C PHE A 226 -18.55 -4.70 7.09
N LEU A 227 -17.26 -4.96 7.28
CA LEU A 227 -16.72 -5.40 8.56
C LEU A 227 -16.88 -4.33 9.65
N ARG A 228 -16.56 -3.06 9.33
CA ARG A 228 -16.79 -1.91 10.24
C ARG A 228 -18.26 -1.70 10.53
N GLN A 229 -19.14 -1.89 9.55
CA GLN A 229 -20.58 -1.81 9.77
C GLN A 229 -21.07 -2.90 10.72
N ARG A 230 -20.58 -4.13 10.57
CA ARG A 230 -20.96 -5.28 11.41
C ARG A 230 -20.46 -5.17 12.84
N THR A 231 -19.21 -4.73 13.02
CA THR A 231 -18.52 -4.69 14.32
C THR A 231 -18.69 -3.37 15.05
N GLY A 232 -19.07 -2.29 14.36
CA GLY A 232 -19.09 -0.94 14.89
C GLY A 232 -17.70 -0.29 15.04
N ALA A 233 -16.61 -1.00 14.74
CA ALA A 233 -15.25 -0.54 15.00
C ALA A 233 -14.88 0.72 14.18
N ARG A 234 -14.48 1.78 14.90
CA ARG A 234 -14.13 3.08 14.32
C ARG A 234 -12.64 3.38 14.25
N ALA A 235 -11.80 2.74 15.06
CA ALA A 235 -10.36 3.00 15.03
C ALA A 235 -9.77 2.80 13.63
N VAL A 236 -8.85 3.69 13.24
CA VAL A 236 -8.20 3.68 11.92
C VAL A 236 -7.39 2.40 11.73
N ASP A 237 -6.81 1.84 12.77
CA ASP A 237 -6.01 0.63 12.73
C ASP A 237 -6.79 -0.64 13.14
N ALA A 238 -8.11 -0.52 13.36
CA ALA A 238 -8.96 -1.63 13.82
C ALA A 238 -8.84 -2.91 12.97
N PHE A 239 -8.58 -2.77 11.67
CA PHE A 239 -8.48 -3.90 10.76
C PHE A 239 -7.22 -3.82 9.90
N ARG A 240 -6.46 -4.91 9.90
CA ARG A 240 -5.30 -5.10 9.01
C ARG A 240 -5.62 -6.19 8.00
N LEU A 241 -5.53 -5.87 6.71
CA LEU A 241 -5.70 -6.85 5.64
C LEU A 241 -4.59 -7.90 5.75
N ALA A 242 -4.97 -9.16 5.95
CA ALA A 242 -4.05 -10.29 5.99
C ALA A 242 -3.80 -10.84 4.58
N TRP A 243 -4.86 -11.00 3.79
CA TRP A 243 -4.78 -11.39 2.39
C TRP A 243 -6.07 -11.02 1.65
N LEU A 244 -5.97 -10.93 0.32
CA LEU A 244 -7.09 -10.78 -0.60
C LEU A 244 -6.92 -11.80 -1.73
N ARG A 245 -7.97 -12.56 -2.02
CA ARG A 245 -8.02 -13.52 -3.11
C ARG A 245 -9.20 -13.19 -4.01
N GLU A 246 -8.95 -13.26 -5.32
CA GLU A 246 -10.02 -13.24 -6.32
C GLU A 246 -10.30 -14.69 -6.72
N SER A 247 -11.58 -15.03 -6.72
CA SER A 247 -12.11 -16.30 -7.18
C SER A 247 -12.88 -16.08 -8.50
N PRO A 248 -13.16 -17.13 -9.28
CA PRO A 248 -13.93 -17.01 -10.52
C PRO A 248 -15.25 -16.23 -10.35
N GLU A 249 -15.78 -15.73 -11.47
CA GLU A 249 -17.07 -15.03 -11.52
C GLU A 249 -17.16 -13.76 -10.68
N HIS A 250 -16.03 -13.07 -10.46
CA HIS A 250 -15.99 -11.82 -9.69
C HIS A 250 -16.42 -12.02 -8.22
N HIS A 251 -15.90 -13.07 -7.61
CA HIS A 251 -15.95 -13.25 -6.16
C HIS A 251 -14.61 -12.86 -5.55
N TRP A 252 -14.65 -12.26 -4.37
CA TRP A 252 -13.46 -11.98 -3.58
C TRP A 252 -13.62 -12.53 -2.18
N GLU A 253 -12.53 -13.02 -1.65
CA GLU A 253 -12.38 -13.33 -0.24
C GLU A 253 -11.27 -12.46 0.32
N ALA A 254 -11.54 -11.77 1.42
CA ALA A 254 -10.56 -10.98 2.14
C ALA A 254 -10.51 -11.44 3.58
N ALA A 255 -9.30 -11.65 4.11
CA ALA A 255 -9.11 -11.86 5.54
C ALA A 255 -8.54 -10.61 6.19
N PHE A 256 -9.09 -10.27 7.35
CA PHE A 256 -8.60 -9.18 8.20
C PHE A 256 -8.24 -9.72 9.58
N LEU A 257 -7.13 -9.25 10.12
CA LEU A 257 -6.93 -9.24 11.57
C LEU A 257 -7.71 -8.07 12.14
N GLY A 258 -8.48 -8.32 13.19
CA GLY A 258 -9.22 -7.32 13.93
C GLY A 258 -8.76 -7.17 15.38
N PRO A 259 -9.56 -6.46 16.19
CA PRO A 259 -9.33 -6.32 17.63
C PRO A 259 -9.37 -7.67 18.35
N GLU A 260 -8.79 -7.73 19.56
CA GLU A 260 -8.87 -8.90 20.45
C GLU A 260 -8.35 -10.20 19.83
N GLU A 261 -7.40 -10.09 18.90
CA GLU A 261 -6.82 -11.23 18.18
C GLU A 261 -7.85 -12.06 17.40
N GLN A 262 -8.97 -11.45 17.01
CA GLN A 262 -9.94 -12.10 16.15
C GLN A 262 -9.60 -11.87 14.68
N ALA A 263 -9.80 -12.90 13.86
CA ALA A 263 -9.72 -12.79 12.42
C ALA A 263 -11.11 -12.85 11.79
N TYR A 264 -11.24 -12.16 10.65
CA TYR A 264 -12.48 -12.08 9.89
C TYR A 264 -12.23 -12.48 8.46
N ARG A 265 -12.98 -13.45 7.94
CA ARG A 265 -13.09 -13.73 6.50
C ARG A 265 -14.33 -13.04 5.97
N VAL A 266 -14.16 -12.20 4.95
CA VAL A 266 -15.24 -11.48 4.29
C VAL A 266 -15.33 -11.93 2.84
N THR A 267 -16.48 -12.44 2.45
CA THR A 267 -16.75 -12.90 1.08
C THR A 267 -17.65 -11.89 0.38
N LEU A 268 -17.23 -11.45 -0.80
CA LEU A 268 -17.90 -10.44 -1.62
C LEU A 268 -18.16 -10.96 -3.03
N ARG A 269 -19.23 -10.47 -3.65
CA ARG A 269 -19.49 -10.60 -5.09
C ARG A 269 -19.60 -9.22 -5.73
N ARG A 270 -19.05 -9.00 -6.92
CA ARG A 270 -19.29 -7.76 -7.68
C ARG A 270 -20.47 -7.94 -8.60
N GLU A 271 -21.41 -7.01 -8.50
CA GLU A 271 -22.64 -7.01 -9.27
C GLU A 271 -22.72 -5.81 -10.19
N LYS A 272 -23.47 -5.96 -11.28
CA LYS A 272 -23.84 -4.88 -12.18
C LYS A 272 -25.18 -4.32 -11.72
N SER A 273 -25.24 -3.01 -11.52
CA SER A 273 -26.50 -2.31 -11.27
C SER A 273 -27.25 -2.07 -12.59
N PRO A 274 -28.59 -2.14 -12.60
CA PRO A 274 -29.38 -1.63 -13.71
C PRO A 274 -29.30 -0.10 -13.82
N LEU A 275 -28.97 0.59 -12.73
CA LEU A 275 -28.83 2.05 -12.70
C LEU A 275 -27.59 2.50 -13.48
N GLN A 276 -27.75 3.61 -14.20
CA GLN A 276 -26.70 4.22 -14.98
C GLN A 276 -26.43 5.63 -14.50
N ARG A 277 -25.17 6.04 -14.63
CA ARG A 277 -24.75 7.39 -14.32
C ARG A 277 -23.47 7.73 -15.08
N PRO A 278 -23.19 9.01 -15.34
CA PRO A 278 -21.98 9.43 -16.04
C PRO A 278 -20.71 9.18 -15.20
N THR A 279 -19.66 8.65 -15.84
CA THR A 279 -18.40 8.36 -15.13
C THR A 279 -17.60 9.61 -14.79
N SER A 280 -17.89 10.76 -15.42
CA SER A 280 -17.35 12.12 -15.19
C SER A 280 -18.33 13.16 -15.75
N CYS A 281 -18.17 14.44 -15.39
CA CYS A 281 -19.01 15.47 -15.99
C CYS A 281 -18.86 15.47 -17.52
N GLY A 282 -19.99 15.54 -18.23
CA GLY A 282 -20.02 15.52 -19.71
C GLY A 282 -19.77 14.14 -20.35
N ALA A 283 -19.42 13.10 -19.59
CA ALA A 283 -19.32 11.74 -20.12
C ALA A 283 -20.70 11.08 -20.25
N PRO A 284 -20.88 10.11 -21.16
CA PRO A 284 -22.11 9.35 -21.26
C PRO A 284 -22.35 8.51 -19.99
N ALA A 285 -23.63 8.27 -19.69
CA ALA A 285 -24.03 7.38 -18.61
C ALA A 285 -23.59 5.94 -18.90
N LYS A 286 -23.09 5.24 -17.87
CA LYS A 286 -22.71 3.83 -17.95
C LYS A 286 -23.25 3.07 -16.75
N PRO A 287 -23.55 1.75 -16.89
CA PRO A 287 -23.90 0.90 -15.77
C PRO A 287 -22.81 0.92 -14.70
N MET A 288 -23.22 1.05 -13.44
CA MET A 288 -22.31 0.96 -12.31
C MET A 288 -22.14 -0.49 -11.84
N ARG A 289 -21.01 -0.75 -11.19
CA ARG A 289 -20.73 -2.02 -10.51
C ARG A 289 -20.48 -1.73 -9.03
N PHE A 290 -20.95 -2.60 -8.15
CA PHE A 290 -20.75 -2.48 -6.70
C PHE A 290 -20.48 -3.85 -6.09
N TYR A 291 -19.96 -3.86 -4.87
CA TYR A 291 -19.71 -5.08 -4.11
C TYR A 291 -20.91 -5.39 -3.21
N ARG A 292 -21.41 -6.63 -3.27
CA ARG A 292 -22.42 -7.17 -2.37
C ARG A 292 -21.74 -8.11 -1.38
N LEU A 293 -22.04 -7.93 -0.10
CA LEU A 293 -21.62 -8.85 0.95
C LEU A 293 -22.29 -10.22 0.74
N GLN A 294 -21.52 -11.30 0.85
CA GLN A 294 -22.04 -12.66 0.87
C GLN A 294 -21.98 -13.23 2.29
N ALA A 295 -20.84 -13.11 2.95
CA ALA A 295 -20.64 -13.61 4.31
C ALA A 295 -19.56 -12.83 5.06
N ILE A 296 -19.67 -12.83 6.40
CA ILE A 296 -18.59 -12.48 7.32
C ILE A 296 -18.48 -13.64 8.31
N GLU A 297 -17.31 -14.26 8.36
CA GLU A 297 -17.00 -15.35 9.27
C GLU A 297 -15.87 -14.95 10.20
N THR A 298 -15.90 -15.45 11.43
CA THR A 298 -14.88 -15.19 12.45
C THR A 298 -14.02 -16.41 12.65
N HIS A 299 -12.72 -16.19 12.76
CA HIS A 299 -11.73 -17.25 12.98
C HIS A 299 -10.81 -16.87 14.15
N PRO A 300 -10.34 -17.85 14.94
CA PRO A 300 -9.23 -17.62 15.86
C PRO A 300 -7.95 -17.28 15.09
N VAL A 301 -7.07 -16.49 15.70
CA VAL A 301 -5.75 -16.19 15.14
C VAL A 301 -4.69 -17.09 15.77
N ARG A 302 -3.85 -17.71 14.95
CA ARG A 302 -2.63 -18.41 15.39
C ARG A 302 -1.43 -17.60 14.95
N ARG A 303 -0.63 -17.07 15.89
CA ARG A 303 0.59 -16.30 15.59
C ARG A 303 1.84 -17.10 15.87
N TYR A 304 2.81 -16.97 14.98
CA TYR A 304 4.18 -17.42 15.24
C TYR A 304 5.18 -16.60 14.44
N ARG A 305 6.45 -16.72 14.79
CA ARG A 305 7.56 -16.14 14.05
C ARG A 305 8.33 -17.26 13.38
N ALA A 306 8.84 -16.99 12.19
CA ALA A 306 9.64 -17.92 11.43
C ALA A 306 10.86 -17.20 10.85
N ALA A 307 11.96 -17.91 10.71
CA ALA A 307 13.18 -17.41 10.11
C ALA A 307 13.70 -18.36 9.03
N GLY A 308 14.38 -17.82 8.02
CA GLY A 308 14.92 -18.59 6.92
C GLY A 308 15.94 -17.85 6.09
N GLY A 309 16.36 -18.46 4.99
CA GLY A 309 17.42 -17.93 4.15
C GLY A 309 17.20 -18.10 2.66
N VAL A 310 17.78 -17.18 1.89
CA VAL A 310 18.14 -17.40 0.49
C VAL A 310 19.64 -17.69 0.46
N ILE A 311 20.01 -18.95 0.24
CA ILE A 311 21.40 -19.38 0.29
C ILE A 311 21.99 -19.30 -1.11
N VAL A 312 23.08 -18.54 -1.23
CA VAL A 312 23.92 -18.49 -2.44
C VAL A 312 25.10 -19.43 -2.24
N GLY A 313 25.14 -20.44 -3.10
CA GLY A 313 26.06 -21.55 -3.05
C GLY A 313 27.20 -21.48 -4.07
N PRO A 314 27.83 -22.63 -4.33
CA PRO A 314 28.83 -22.78 -5.39
C PRO A 314 28.31 -22.28 -6.75
N GLU A 315 29.21 -21.70 -7.54
CA GLU A 315 28.90 -21.16 -8.89
C GLU A 315 27.79 -20.08 -8.88
N GLY A 316 27.50 -19.46 -7.73
CA GLY A 316 26.46 -18.45 -7.59
C GLY A 316 25.03 -18.97 -7.74
N LYS A 317 24.83 -20.29 -7.64
CA LYS A 317 23.50 -20.92 -7.64
C LYS A 317 22.79 -20.71 -6.31
N VAL A 318 21.47 -20.80 -6.31
CA VAL A 318 20.63 -20.64 -5.12
C VAL A 318 20.04 -21.98 -4.71
N LEU A 319 20.04 -22.24 -3.41
CA LEU A 319 19.38 -23.40 -2.85
C LEU A 319 17.86 -23.22 -2.81
N VAL A 320 17.13 -24.23 -3.29
CA VAL A 320 15.70 -24.44 -3.01
C VAL A 320 15.46 -25.86 -2.53
N LEU A 321 14.40 -26.07 -1.77
CA LEU A 321 14.00 -27.38 -1.25
C LEU A 321 12.78 -27.89 -1.98
N LEU A 322 12.89 -29.05 -2.63
CA LEU A 322 11.75 -29.78 -3.17
C LEU A 322 11.17 -30.68 -2.07
N ARG A 323 9.85 -30.58 -1.83
CA ARG A 323 9.11 -31.48 -0.94
C ARG A 323 8.20 -32.39 -1.78
N PRO A 324 8.63 -33.62 -2.12
CA PRO A 324 7.92 -34.48 -3.08
C PRO A 324 6.48 -34.79 -2.65
N SER A 325 6.25 -35.02 -1.35
CA SER A 325 4.93 -35.38 -0.81
C SER A 325 3.85 -34.33 -1.05
N ARG A 326 4.24 -33.06 -1.18
CA ARG A 326 3.32 -31.94 -1.45
C ARG A 326 3.49 -31.32 -2.83
N ARG A 327 4.44 -31.82 -3.63
CA ARG A 327 4.82 -31.25 -4.94
C ARG A 327 5.08 -29.74 -4.86
N GLU A 328 5.72 -29.30 -3.76
CA GLU A 328 6.07 -27.90 -3.54
C GLU A 328 7.59 -27.71 -3.58
N VAL A 329 8.03 -26.59 -4.14
CA VAL A 329 9.41 -26.10 -4.06
C VAL A 329 9.40 -24.84 -3.21
N ARG A 330 10.29 -24.79 -2.23
CA ARG A 330 10.32 -23.74 -1.23
C ARG A 330 11.72 -23.26 -0.87
N LEU A 331 11.79 -22.10 -0.21
CA LEU A 331 12.99 -21.68 0.51
C LEU A 331 13.05 -22.32 1.91
N PRO A 332 14.26 -22.61 2.43
CA PRO A 332 14.42 -23.16 3.78
C PRO A 332 14.03 -22.15 4.86
N LYS A 333 13.20 -22.60 5.82
CA LYS A 333 12.70 -21.79 6.94
C LYS A 333 11.87 -22.60 7.94
N GLY A 334 12.01 -22.30 9.22
CA GLY A 334 11.10 -22.80 10.26
C GLY A 334 10.89 -21.83 11.42
N HIS A 335 10.50 -22.35 12.59
CA HIS A 335 10.01 -21.51 13.68
C HIS A 335 11.17 -20.83 14.41
N ILE A 336 10.92 -19.61 14.90
CA ILE A 336 11.82 -18.97 15.87
C ILE A 336 11.35 -19.40 17.26
N GLU A 337 12.18 -20.12 17.97
CA GLU A 337 11.88 -20.58 19.33
C GLU A 337 11.87 -19.41 20.34
N PRO A 338 11.18 -19.54 21.49
CA PRO A 338 11.17 -18.50 22.51
C PRO A 338 12.59 -18.13 22.99
N GLY A 339 12.96 -16.86 22.81
CA GLY A 339 14.29 -16.34 23.17
C GLY A 339 15.37 -16.56 22.10
N GLU A 340 15.06 -17.21 20.98
CA GLU A 340 15.99 -17.44 19.88
C GLU A 340 16.11 -16.18 18.99
N GLU A 341 17.34 -15.79 18.69
CA GLU A 341 17.61 -14.69 17.74
C GLU A 341 17.23 -15.12 16.31
N PRO A 342 16.65 -14.24 15.47
CA PRO A 342 16.15 -14.63 14.15
C PRO A 342 17.22 -15.24 13.24
N TRP A 343 18.45 -14.73 13.28
CA TRP A 343 19.56 -15.30 12.52
C TRP A 343 19.93 -16.71 12.99
N VAL A 344 19.93 -16.94 14.30
CA VAL A 344 20.23 -18.26 14.89
C VAL A 344 19.19 -19.28 14.45
N ALA A 345 17.91 -18.90 14.51
CA ALA A 345 16.81 -19.72 14.01
C ALA A 345 16.94 -20.02 12.52
N ALA A 346 17.19 -19.00 11.68
CA ALA A 346 17.37 -19.19 10.24
C ALA A 346 18.50 -20.19 9.95
N ARG A 347 19.64 -20.04 10.61
CA ARG A 347 20.81 -20.91 10.42
C ARG A 347 20.54 -22.35 10.84
N ARG A 348 19.88 -22.54 12.00
CA ARG A 348 19.45 -23.87 12.48
C ARG A 348 18.48 -24.54 11.50
N GLU A 349 17.45 -23.82 11.08
CA GLU A 349 16.41 -24.35 10.17
C GLU A 349 16.98 -24.68 8.78
N ILE A 350 17.89 -23.86 8.24
CA ILE A 350 18.58 -24.19 6.99
C ILE A 350 19.42 -25.47 7.17
N ALA A 351 20.11 -25.61 8.29
CA ALA A 351 20.93 -26.78 8.56
C ALA A 351 20.07 -28.06 8.66
N GLU A 352 18.97 -28.00 9.40
CA GLU A 352 18.01 -29.10 9.58
C GLU A 352 17.31 -29.46 8.26
N GLU A 353 16.76 -28.49 7.53
CA GLU A 353 15.98 -28.79 6.32
C GLU A 353 16.85 -29.12 5.10
N ALA A 354 18.03 -28.51 4.97
CA ALA A 354 18.88 -28.64 3.78
C ALA A 354 20.11 -29.54 3.95
N GLY A 355 20.46 -29.92 5.19
CA GLY A 355 21.66 -30.71 5.47
C GLY A 355 22.95 -29.93 5.25
N LEU A 356 22.94 -28.61 5.43
CA LEU A 356 24.14 -27.77 5.34
C LEU A 356 24.70 -27.53 6.74
N SER A 357 26.01 -27.66 6.94
CA SER A 357 26.63 -27.34 8.24
C SER A 357 26.40 -25.87 8.61
N PRO A 358 25.90 -25.57 9.83
CA PRO A 358 25.61 -24.20 10.25
C PRO A 358 26.88 -23.34 10.40
N GLU A 359 28.02 -23.94 10.70
CA GLU A 359 29.30 -23.21 10.88
C GLU A 359 29.84 -22.65 9.57
N ASP A 360 29.43 -23.23 8.43
CA ASP A 360 29.85 -22.80 7.10
C ASP A 360 28.91 -21.71 6.51
N MET A 361 27.88 -21.30 7.25
CA MET A 361 26.88 -20.31 6.81
C MET A 361 27.20 -18.91 7.32
N HIS A 362 27.31 -17.96 6.38
CA HIS A 362 27.60 -16.57 6.71
C HIS A 362 26.47 -15.64 6.23
N PRO A 363 25.91 -14.77 7.09
CA PRO A 363 24.87 -13.85 6.69
C PRO A 363 25.51 -12.71 5.87
N LEU A 364 25.06 -12.52 4.64
CA LEU A 364 25.48 -11.41 3.77
C LEU A 364 24.60 -10.17 3.97
N ALA A 365 23.30 -10.37 4.21
CA ALA A 365 22.38 -9.26 4.44
C ALA A 365 21.13 -9.71 5.20
N ASP A 366 20.60 -8.83 6.06
CA ASP A 366 19.25 -8.96 6.60
C ASP A 366 18.23 -8.52 5.53
N LEU A 367 17.43 -9.47 5.04
CA LEU A 367 16.37 -9.18 4.06
C LEU A 367 15.11 -8.66 4.75
N GLY A 368 15.04 -8.65 6.07
CA GLY A 368 13.97 -8.07 6.88
C GLY A 368 12.79 -9.01 7.10
N VAL A 369 11.70 -8.42 7.61
CA VAL A 369 10.51 -9.16 8.06
C VAL A 369 9.31 -8.86 7.18
N LYS A 370 8.52 -9.89 6.82
CA LYS A 370 7.19 -9.72 6.23
C LYS A 370 6.14 -10.56 6.96
N PRO A 371 4.96 -9.99 7.23
CA PRO A 371 3.84 -10.79 7.68
C PRO A 371 3.21 -11.58 6.52
N VAL A 372 2.78 -12.80 6.81
CA VAL A 372 2.06 -13.69 5.89
C VAL A 372 0.83 -14.25 6.61
N GLY A 373 -0.34 -14.11 5.97
CA GLY A 373 -1.61 -14.63 6.47
C GLY A 373 -2.19 -15.71 5.58
N PHE A 374 -2.72 -16.78 6.16
CA PHE A 374 -3.50 -17.79 5.45
C PHE A 374 -4.46 -18.53 6.41
N LEU A 375 -5.54 -19.08 5.88
CA LEU A 375 -6.42 -19.95 6.67
C LEU A 375 -5.87 -21.38 6.67
N TYR A 376 -5.84 -21.99 7.86
CA TYR A 376 -5.41 -23.37 8.06
C TYR A 376 -6.12 -23.95 9.29
N GLU A 377 -6.71 -25.14 9.15
CA GLU A 377 -7.45 -25.83 10.23
C GLU A 377 -8.46 -24.93 10.97
N GLY A 378 -9.22 -24.13 10.22
CA GLY A 378 -10.24 -23.24 10.78
C GLY A 378 -9.72 -21.97 11.47
N ALA A 379 -8.40 -21.77 11.56
CA ALA A 379 -7.77 -20.58 12.12
C ALA A 379 -7.13 -19.71 11.02
N LEU A 380 -7.04 -18.39 11.26
CA LEU A 380 -6.16 -17.53 10.50
C LEU A 380 -4.75 -17.63 11.09
N VAL A 381 -3.86 -18.31 10.39
CA VAL A 381 -2.44 -18.29 10.68
C VAL A 381 -1.87 -16.96 10.24
N TRP A 382 -1.29 -16.21 11.18
CA TRP A 382 -0.60 -14.96 10.94
C TRP A 382 0.83 -15.03 11.43
N ARG A 383 1.76 -15.22 10.49
CA ARG A 383 3.18 -15.39 10.82
C ARG A 383 4.04 -14.24 10.33
N HIS A 384 5.09 -13.93 11.08
CA HIS A 384 6.14 -13.02 10.62
C HIS A 384 7.33 -13.85 10.14
N GLU A 385 7.67 -13.72 8.87
CA GLU A 385 8.84 -14.38 8.27
C GLU A 385 9.99 -13.40 8.20
N HIS A 386 11.13 -13.75 8.81
CA HIS A 386 12.39 -13.03 8.72
C HIS A 386 13.34 -13.79 7.80
N TYR A 387 13.81 -13.16 6.73
CA TYR A 387 14.74 -13.80 5.81
C TYR A 387 16.11 -13.14 5.81
N PHE A 388 17.13 -13.95 5.57
CA PHE A 388 18.51 -13.52 5.41
C PHE A 388 19.02 -13.92 4.02
N LEU A 389 19.92 -13.12 3.45
CA LEU A 389 20.77 -13.56 2.35
C LEU A 389 21.98 -14.24 2.98
N VAL A 390 22.25 -15.48 2.58
CA VAL A 390 23.25 -16.33 3.22
C VAL A 390 24.24 -16.83 2.18
N GLN A 391 25.53 -16.84 2.53
CA GLN A 391 26.58 -17.44 1.72
C GLN A 391 26.93 -18.82 2.26
N TRP A 392 27.10 -19.78 1.34
CA TRP A 392 27.65 -21.11 1.63
C TRP A 392 28.49 -21.58 0.42
N GLN A 393 29.80 -21.30 0.39
CA GLN A 393 30.63 -21.57 -0.81
C GLN A 393 31.13 -23.02 -0.86
N SER A 394 31.61 -23.51 0.27
CA SER A 394 32.12 -24.86 0.49
C SER A 394 31.94 -25.16 1.96
N GLY A 395 31.61 -26.40 2.29
CA GLY A 395 31.33 -26.77 3.66
C GLY A 395 30.94 -28.23 3.80
N SER A 396 30.81 -28.66 5.05
CA SER A 396 30.36 -30.01 5.36
C SER A 396 28.85 -30.12 5.15
N LEU A 397 28.42 -31.26 4.61
CA LEU A 397 27.02 -31.64 4.64
C LEU A 397 26.74 -32.43 5.92
N ILE A 398 25.59 -32.17 6.52
CA ILE A 398 25.05 -32.91 7.66
C ILE A 398 23.76 -33.62 7.23
N PRO A 399 23.28 -34.63 7.97
CA PRO A 399 21.97 -35.23 7.70
C PRO A 399 20.87 -34.16 7.78
N GLY A 400 20.17 -33.93 6.66
CA GLY A 400 19.00 -33.06 6.60
C GLY A 400 17.69 -33.85 6.76
N GLU A 401 16.58 -33.13 6.89
CA GLU A 401 15.25 -33.73 6.94
C GLU A 401 14.91 -34.48 5.65
N THR A 402 14.54 -35.75 5.78
CA THR A 402 14.30 -36.66 4.64
C THR A 402 13.12 -36.26 3.76
N GLN A 403 12.24 -35.37 4.23
CA GLN A 403 11.12 -34.85 3.45
C GLN A 403 11.52 -33.83 2.40
N PHE A 404 12.73 -33.27 2.49
CA PHE A 404 13.24 -32.24 1.59
C PHE A 404 14.40 -32.76 0.74
N LEU A 405 14.39 -32.36 -0.53
CA LEU A 405 15.47 -32.60 -1.48
C LEU A 405 16.11 -31.25 -1.84
N PRO A 406 17.36 -30.99 -1.41
CA PRO A 406 18.12 -29.80 -1.75
C PRO A 406 18.41 -29.74 -3.26
N LEU A 407 18.09 -28.61 -3.90
CA LEU A 407 18.37 -28.35 -5.31
C LEU A 407 19.08 -27.01 -5.47
N TRP A 408 20.26 -27.02 -6.13
CA TRP A 408 21.00 -25.82 -6.48
C TRP A 408 20.64 -25.36 -7.89
N LEU A 409 19.95 -24.22 -8.00
CA LEU A 409 19.43 -23.71 -9.26
C LEU A 409 19.96 -22.30 -9.55
N PRO A 410 20.16 -21.92 -10.82
CA PRO A 410 20.34 -20.53 -11.20
C PRO A 410 19.14 -19.67 -10.73
N TRP A 411 19.39 -18.41 -10.36
CA TRP A 411 18.37 -17.49 -9.80
C TRP A 411 17.04 -17.49 -10.56
N ALA A 412 17.08 -17.42 -11.90
CA ALA A 412 15.86 -17.39 -12.71
C ALA A 412 15.08 -18.72 -12.66
N GLN A 413 15.78 -19.85 -12.60
CA GLN A 413 15.17 -21.17 -12.49
C GLN A 413 14.61 -21.40 -11.09
N ALA A 414 15.32 -20.96 -10.04
CA ALA A 414 14.82 -20.97 -8.67
C ALA A 414 13.51 -20.17 -8.56
N GLU A 415 13.45 -18.97 -9.13
CA GLU A 415 12.24 -18.14 -9.12
C GLU A 415 11.06 -18.78 -9.85
N ALA A 416 11.34 -19.43 -10.98
CA ALA A 416 10.35 -20.17 -11.74
C ALA A 416 9.82 -21.37 -10.95
N ALA A 417 10.71 -22.11 -10.29
CA ALA A 417 10.40 -23.33 -9.55
C ALA A 417 9.61 -23.10 -8.26
N LEU A 418 9.90 -22.03 -7.51
CA LEU A 418 9.24 -21.74 -6.22
C LEU A 418 7.71 -21.76 -6.36
N THR A 419 7.04 -22.46 -5.44
CA THR A 419 5.58 -22.62 -5.47
C THR A 419 4.87 -21.37 -4.96
N TYR A 420 5.42 -20.71 -3.94
CA TYR A 420 4.74 -19.63 -3.23
C TYR A 420 5.16 -18.24 -3.72
N PRO A 421 4.21 -17.36 -4.11
CA PRO A 421 4.53 -15.99 -4.52
C PRO A 421 5.28 -15.17 -3.47
N ALA A 422 5.03 -15.45 -2.18
CA ALA A 422 5.73 -14.79 -1.07
C ALA A 422 7.24 -15.10 -1.07
N GLU A 423 7.61 -16.36 -1.30
CA GLU A 423 9.00 -16.81 -1.36
C GLU A 423 9.69 -16.29 -2.64
N LYS A 424 8.99 -16.19 -3.77
CA LYS A 424 9.51 -15.50 -4.98
C LYS A 424 9.87 -14.04 -4.69
N ALA A 425 9.08 -13.36 -3.89
CA ALA A 425 9.36 -11.98 -3.52
C ALA A 425 10.60 -11.86 -2.60
N TRP A 426 10.86 -12.87 -1.76
CA TRP A 426 12.10 -12.95 -0.99
C TRP A 426 13.31 -13.19 -1.90
N LEU A 427 13.20 -14.12 -2.85
CA LEU A 427 14.27 -14.41 -3.81
C LEU A 427 14.65 -13.19 -4.65
N ARG A 428 13.67 -12.40 -5.13
CA ARG A 428 13.95 -11.15 -5.87
C ARG A 428 14.68 -10.13 -5.01
N ARG A 429 14.23 -9.93 -3.76
CA ARG A 429 14.88 -9.02 -2.81
C ARG A 429 16.32 -9.46 -2.50
N ALA A 430 16.52 -10.76 -2.33
CA ALA A 430 17.83 -11.36 -2.14
C ALA A 430 18.74 -11.14 -3.36
N ARG A 431 18.21 -11.29 -4.58
CA ARG A 431 18.95 -11.03 -5.82
C ARG A 431 19.42 -9.58 -5.92
N GLU A 432 18.54 -8.62 -5.64
CA GLU A 432 18.87 -7.19 -5.63
C GLU A 432 19.93 -6.85 -4.56
N ALA A 433 19.83 -7.46 -3.37
CA ALA A 433 20.84 -7.31 -2.32
C ALA A 433 22.18 -7.92 -2.74
N TYR A 434 22.17 -9.12 -3.30
CA TYR A 434 23.37 -9.82 -3.76
C TYR A 434 24.08 -9.07 -4.89
N GLN A 435 23.34 -8.54 -5.87
CA GLN A 435 23.90 -7.74 -6.96
C GLN A 435 24.63 -6.49 -6.45
N ARG A 436 24.02 -5.76 -5.50
CA ARG A 436 24.67 -4.59 -4.88
C ARG A 436 25.98 -4.94 -4.19
N LEU A 437 26.01 -6.05 -3.45
CA LEU A 437 27.24 -6.53 -2.80
C LEU A 437 28.34 -6.93 -3.79
N GLN A 438 28.00 -7.32 -5.02
CA GLN A 438 28.97 -7.62 -6.08
C GLN A 438 29.47 -6.37 -6.80
N GLU A 439 28.71 -5.28 -6.77
CA GLU A 439 29.03 -3.99 -7.40
C GLU A 439 29.84 -3.06 -6.49
N GLU A 440 29.83 -3.29 -5.17
CA GLU A 440 30.67 -2.57 -4.22
C GLU A 440 32.15 -2.98 -4.39
N PRO A 441 33.08 -2.04 -4.65
CA PRO A 441 34.49 -2.38 -4.73
C PRO A 441 34.96 -2.94 -3.39
N GLN A 442 35.57 -4.12 -3.42
CA GLN A 442 36.27 -4.69 -2.27
C GLN A 442 37.42 -3.75 -1.90
N GLY A 443 37.17 -2.86 -0.95
CA GLY A 443 38.14 -1.91 -0.39
C GLY A 443 39.05 -2.57 0.62
#